data_AF-A0A351AGN5-F1
#
_entry.id   AF-A0A351AGN5-F1
#
_cell.length_a   1.000
_cell.length_b   1.000
_cell.length_c   1.000
_cell.angle_alpha   90.00
_cell.angle_beta   90.00
_cell.angle_gamma   90.00
#
_symmetry.space_group_name_H-M   'P 1'
#
loop_
_entity.id
_entity.type
_entity.pdbx_description
1 polymer ?
#
loop_
_entity_poly.entity_id
_entity_poly.type
_entity_poly.pdbx_seq_one_letter_code
_entity_poly.pdbx_strand_id
1 'polypeptide(L)'
;MVGTLALVLVASQASAQALSYTFDSDNEGWRRADFNASTLVLTDIGPATWNSGGFIDGDDFSGWAFHLSPLLSGGYAGATSVSFDHSTQGAGGLFPLLVMTNGTEAIYREEAPAGGGAFVSCNYSLTDPTGWKYGNGSGFRDATQADIDSVLAGLTRIGVSSDIANGADYTRLDNVTVVPEPASMIALGAGLVAMLRRRAVAKSK
;
A
#
# COMPACT_ATOMS: atom_id res chain seq x y z
N MET A 1 -43.87 7.70 38.20
CA MET A 1 -43.37 7.94 36.84
C MET A 1 -41.89 7.59 36.82
N VAL A 2 -41.51 6.49 36.19
CA VAL A 2 -40.11 6.06 36.08
C VAL A 2 -39.65 6.44 34.68
N GLY A 3 -38.78 7.46 34.60
CA GLY A 3 -38.23 7.94 33.34
C GLY A 3 -37.04 7.08 32.92
N THR A 4 -37.16 6.37 31.81
CA THR A 4 -36.08 5.61 31.18
C THR A 4 -35.17 6.59 30.44
N LEU A 5 -33.96 6.80 30.95
CA LEU A 5 -32.92 7.59 30.30
C LEU A 5 -32.25 6.73 29.21
N ALA A 6 -32.49 7.06 27.94
CA ALA A 6 -31.82 6.42 26.81
C ALA A 6 -30.42 7.02 26.62
N LEU A 7 -29.38 6.25 26.91
CA LEU A 7 -27.99 6.63 26.66
C LEU A 7 -27.68 6.40 25.16
N VAL A 8 -27.57 7.48 24.39
CA VAL A 8 -27.10 7.45 23.00
C VAL A 8 -25.58 7.38 23.01
N LEU A 9 -25.01 6.19 22.77
CA LEU A 9 -23.59 6.04 22.48
C LEU A 9 -23.33 6.54 21.05
N VAL A 10 -22.83 7.76 20.93
CA VAL A 10 -22.23 8.24 19.68
C VAL A 10 -20.82 7.66 19.63
N ALA A 11 -20.68 6.48 19.02
CA ALA A 11 -19.35 5.96 18.69
C ALA A 11 -18.80 6.79 17.51
N SER A 12 -17.87 7.69 17.79
CA SER A 12 -17.07 8.37 16.77
C SER A 12 -16.22 7.33 16.03
N GLN A 13 -16.70 6.85 14.89
CA GLN A 13 -15.89 6.03 14.00
C GLN A 13 -14.93 6.96 13.28
N ALA A 14 -13.66 6.93 13.67
CA ALA A 14 -12.60 7.51 12.86
C ALA A 14 -12.47 6.64 11.60
N SER A 15 -12.94 7.13 10.46
CA SER A 15 -12.57 6.55 9.17
C SER A 15 -11.07 6.69 9.00
N ALA A 16 -10.38 5.59 8.67
CA ALA A 16 -9.01 5.70 8.23
C ALA A 16 -8.99 6.62 6.99
N GLN A 17 -8.17 7.67 7.04
CA GLN A 17 -8.01 8.60 5.93
C GLN A 17 -7.10 7.95 4.90
N ALA A 18 -7.36 8.20 3.60
CA ALA A 18 -6.43 7.79 2.56
C ALA A 18 -5.04 8.40 2.81
N LEU A 19 -3.99 7.59 2.64
CA LEU A 19 -2.64 8.14 2.48
C LEU A 19 -2.60 8.88 1.17
N SER A 20 -1.94 10.04 1.16
CA SER A 20 -1.72 10.84 -0.03
C SER A 20 -0.33 11.45 0.07
N TYR A 21 0.47 11.30 -0.98
CA TYR A 21 1.77 11.93 -1.17
C TYR A 21 1.77 12.62 -2.53
N THR A 22 1.88 13.94 -2.54
CA THR A 22 1.80 14.77 -3.77
C THR A 22 3.13 15.39 -4.14
N PHE A 23 4.13 15.33 -3.26
CA PHE A 23 5.48 15.86 -3.49
C PHE A 23 5.53 17.32 -3.95
N ASP A 24 4.50 18.12 -3.67
CA ASP A 24 4.38 19.50 -4.16
C ASP A 24 5.45 20.44 -3.60
N SER A 25 6.03 20.10 -2.44
CA SER A 25 6.94 20.99 -1.70
C SER A 25 8.22 20.34 -1.18
N ASP A 26 8.25 19.02 -1.03
CA ASP A 26 9.43 18.23 -0.68
C ASP A 26 9.23 16.74 -1.05
N ASN A 27 10.13 15.85 -0.59
CA ASN A 27 10.02 14.41 -0.81
C ASN A 27 9.08 13.71 0.19
N GLU A 28 8.43 14.44 1.10
CA GLU A 28 7.48 13.94 2.09
C GLU A 28 8.01 12.75 2.92
N GLY A 29 9.33 12.71 3.13
CA GLY A 29 10.02 11.66 3.88
C GLY A 29 10.24 10.36 3.10
N TRP A 30 9.94 10.33 1.80
CA TRP A 30 10.27 9.21 0.93
C TRP A 30 11.77 9.03 0.81
N ARG A 31 12.16 7.78 0.59
CA ARG A 31 13.55 7.31 0.63
C ARG A 31 13.87 6.47 -0.58
N ARG A 32 15.15 6.30 -0.85
CA ARG A 32 15.68 5.32 -1.78
C ARG A 32 15.98 4.05 -1.02
N ALA A 33 15.58 2.90 -1.54
CA ALA A 33 15.91 1.62 -0.92
C ALA A 33 16.21 0.54 -1.95
N ASP A 34 17.12 -0.36 -1.59
CA ASP A 34 17.31 -1.64 -2.26
C ASP A 34 16.46 -2.70 -1.54
N PHE A 35 15.60 -3.39 -2.29
CA PHE A 35 14.80 -4.49 -1.77
C PHE A 35 15.42 -5.82 -2.19
N ASN A 36 16.06 -6.50 -1.24
CA ASN A 36 16.68 -7.78 -1.55
C ASN A 36 15.61 -8.85 -1.79
N ALA A 37 15.39 -9.22 -3.05
CA ALA A 37 14.42 -10.24 -3.46
C ALA A 37 14.56 -11.58 -2.71
N SER A 38 15.77 -12.01 -2.37
CA SER A 38 15.98 -13.31 -1.72
C SER A 38 15.63 -13.32 -0.24
N THR A 39 15.77 -12.17 0.43
CA THR A 39 15.64 -12.06 1.90
C THR A 39 14.50 -11.15 2.34
N LEU A 40 13.91 -10.40 1.39
CA LEU A 40 12.93 -9.34 1.59
C LEU A 40 13.41 -8.23 2.54
N VAL A 41 14.72 -8.11 2.68
CA VAL A 41 15.34 -7.07 3.51
C VAL A 41 15.38 -5.77 2.70
N LEU A 42 14.84 -4.73 3.30
CA LEU A 42 14.96 -3.35 2.83
C LEU A 42 16.26 -2.73 3.34
N THR A 43 17.10 -2.29 2.43
CA THR A 43 18.30 -1.50 2.74
C THR A 43 18.03 -0.04 2.38
N ASP A 44 17.97 0.82 3.39
CA ASP A 44 17.83 2.27 3.19
C ASP A 44 19.14 2.86 2.64
N ILE A 45 19.04 3.53 1.49
CA ILE A 45 20.18 4.15 0.81
C ILE A 45 20.26 5.65 1.13
N GLY A 46 19.14 6.28 1.46
CA GLY A 46 19.08 7.72 1.72
C GLY A 46 17.73 8.34 1.34
N PRO A 47 17.59 9.67 1.47
CA PRO A 47 16.38 10.37 1.07
C PRO A 47 16.15 10.27 -0.45
N ALA A 48 14.88 10.25 -0.87
CA ALA A 48 14.52 10.38 -2.27
C ALA A 48 14.88 11.78 -2.79
N THR A 49 15.25 11.86 -4.07
CA THR A 49 15.61 13.11 -4.74
C THR A 49 14.33 13.85 -5.11
N TRP A 50 14.02 14.93 -4.40
CA TRP A 50 12.88 15.78 -4.74
C TRP A 50 13.19 16.67 -5.95
N ASN A 51 12.22 16.79 -6.84
CA ASN A 51 12.25 17.68 -7.99
C ASN A 51 11.31 18.86 -7.76
N SER A 52 11.79 20.09 -8.05
CA SER A 52 10.97 21.31 -7.95
C SER A 52 9.76 21.33 -8.89
N GLY A 53 9.64 20.37 -9.80
CA GLY A 53 8.47 20.13 -10.63
C GLY A 53 7.30 19.43 -9.91
N GLY A 54 7.44 19.05 -8.64
CA GLY A 54 6.38 18.42 -7.85
C GLY A 54 6.38 16.88 -7.92
N PHE A 55 7.54 16.24 -7.92
CA PHE A 55 7.67 14.77 -7.96
C PHE A 55 9.03 14.35 -7.39
N ILE A 56 9.23 13.04 -7.20
CA ILE A 56 10.54 12.49 -6.82
C ILE A 56 11.17 11.71 -7.98
N ASP A 57 12.50 11.85 -8.11
CA ASP A 57 13.32 11.22 -9.14
C ASP A 57 14.06 9.99 -8.60
N GLY A 58 14.12 8.93 -9.40
CA GLY A 58 14.73 7.64 -9.06
C GLY A 58 15.81 7.24 -10.05
N ASP A 59 16.94 6.80 -9.53
CA ASP A 59 18.06 6.21 -10.26
C ASP A 59 18.06 4.68 -10.10
N ASP A 60 18.49 3.96 -11.14
CA ASP A 60 18.89 2.56 -11.01
C ASP A 60 20.27 2.48 -10.33
N PHE A 61 20.25 2.06 -9.07
CA PHE A 61 21.46 1.81 -8.26
C PHE A 61 21.59 0.35 -7.82
N SER A 62 20.61 -0.50 -8.13
CA SER A 62 20.52 -1.89 -7.69
C SER A 62 19.40 -2.60 -8.44
N GLY A 63 19.51 -3.92 -8.64
CA GLY A 63 18.53 -4.70 -9.41
C GLY A 63 17.10 -4.77 -8.84
N TRP A 64 16.86 -4.21 -7.66
CA TRP A 64 15.55 -4.03 -7.02
C TRP A 64 15.55 -2.67 -6.29
N ALA A 65 15.82 -1.59 -7.03
CA ALA A 65 15.81 -0.22 -6.52
C ALA A 65 14.37 0.32 -6.41
N PHE A 66 14.04 1.00 -5.31
CA PHE A 66 12.70 1.55 -5.06
C PHE A 66 12.73 2.95 -4.45
N HIS A 67 11.73 3.75 -4.83
CA HIS A 67 11.15 4.81 -4.03
C HIS A 67 10.36 4.19 -2.89
N LEU A 68 10.78 4.39 -1.65
CA LEU A 68 10.19 3.78 -0.46
C LEU A 68 9.47 4.82 0.39
N SER A 69 8.22 4.55 0.74
CA SER A 69 7.41 5.40 1.60
C SER A 69 8.06 5.60 2.97
N PRO A 70 7.71 6.67 3.71
CA PRO A 70 7.88 6.75 5.15
C PRO A 70 7.30 5.51 5.86
N LEU A 71 7.69 5.29 7.11
CA LEU A 71 7.12 4.23 7.92
C LEU A 71 5.62 4.50 8.12
N LEU A 72 4.81 3.55 7.69
CA LEU A 72 3.36 3.60 7.82
C LEU A 72 2.94 3.12 9.20
N SER A 73 2.14 3.91 9.91
CA SER A 73 1.65 3.57 11.25
C SER A 73 0.47 2.61 11.21
N GLY A 74 0.69 1.37 10.74
CA GLY A 74 -0.14 0.17 10.99
C GLY A 74 -1.66 0.26 10.76
N GLY A 75 -2.16 1.24 10.00
CA GLY A 75 -3.58 1.59 9.91
C GLY A 75 -4.27 1.14 8.62
N TYR A 76 -3.65 0.26 7.84
CA TYR A 76 -4.09 -0.07 6.47
C TYR A 76 -4.64 -1.50 6.34
N ALA A 77 -4.97 -2.13 7.47
CA ALA A 77 -5.77 -3.34 7.46
C ALA A 77 -7.07 -3.06 6.70
N GLY A 78 -7.31 -3.83 5.63
CA GLY A 78 -8.47 -3.64 4.75
C GLY A 78 -8.28 -2.59 3.65
N ALA A 79 -7.06 -2.11 3.37
CA ALA A 79 -6.83 -1.27 2.20
C ALA A 79 -7.38 -1.92 0.92
N THR A 80 -8.06 -1.12 0.10
CA THR A 80 -8.82 -1.61 -1.06
C THR A 80 -8.13 -1.30 -2.38
N SER A 81 -7.35 -0.22 -2.43
CA SER A 81 -6.59 0.15 -3.61
C SER A 81 -5.35 0.97 -3.27
N VAL A 82 -4.41 0.95 -4.21
CA VAL A 82 -3.24 1.81 -4.25
C VAL A 82 -3.10 2.38 -5.66
N SER A 83 -2.82 3.67 -5.75
CA SER A 83 -2.59 4.36 -7.02
C SER A 83 -1.42 5.31 -6.94
N PHE A 84 -0.80 5.59 -8.08
CA PHE A 84 0.30 6.55 -8.21
C PHE A 84 0.48 6.92 -9.67
N ASP A 85 1.13 8.05 -9.93
CA ASP A 85 1.61 8.41 -11.25
C ASP A 85 3.08 8.04 -11.37
N HIS A 86 3.42 7.30 -12.42
CA HIS A 86 4.79 6.84 -12.65
C HIS A 86 5.25 7.19 -14.06
N SER A 87 6.51 7.59 -14.18
CA SER A 87 7.15 7.87 -15.46
C SER A 87 8.51 7.20 -15.55
N THR A 88 8.90 6.82 -16.76
CA THR A 88 10.21 6.25 -17.03
C THR A 88 10.74 6.59 -18.40
N GLN A 89 12.05 6.79 -18.51
CA GLN A 89 12.74 6.90 -19.80
C GLN A 89 13.06 5.53 -20.41
N GLY A 90 13.34 4.52 -19.57
CA GLY A 90 13.65 3.15 -19.98
C GLY A 90 12.38 2.35 -20.30
N ALA A 91 12.47 1.41 -21.24
CA ALA A 91 11.43 0.43 -21.50
C ALA A 91 11.97 -0.97 -21.19
N GLY A 92 11.30 -1.69 -20.31
CA GLY A 92 11.74 -3.00 -19.84
C GLY A 92 10.75 -4.13 -20.05
N GLY A 93 11.10 -5.30 -19.49
CA GLY A 93 10.22 -6.45 -19.38
C GLY A 93 9.33 -6.36 -18.15
N LEU A 94 8.80 -7.50 -17.72
CA LEU A 94 8.08 -7.58 -16.45
C LEU A 94 9.07 -7.46 -15.29
N PHE A 95 9.02 -6.33 -14.60
CA PHE A 95 9.81 -6.05 -13.41
C PHE A 95 8.89 -5.66 -12.25
N PRO A 96 9.28 -5.93 -10.99
CA PRO A 96 8.54 -5.48 -9.83
C PRO A 96 8.40 -3.94 -9.87
N LEU A 97 7.19 -3.44 -10.12
CA LEU A 97 6.90 -2.01 -10.16
C LEU A 97 6.43 -1.50 -8.80
N LEU A 98 5.66 -2.31 -8.07
CA LEU A 98 5.08 -1.97 -6.79
C LEU A 98 5.35 -3.09 -5.80
N VAL A 99 5.83 -2.76 -4.60
CA VAL A 99 6.00 -3.67 -3.48
C VAL A 99 5.32 -3.11 -2.24
N MET A 100 4.67 -3.98 -1.47
CA MET A 100 4.06 -3.65 -0.19
C MET A 100 4.52 -4.68 0.84
N THR A 101 4.95 -4.23 2.02
CA THR A 101 5.56 -5.14 3.01
C THR A 101 5.16 -4.80 4.44
N ASN A 102 5.01 -5.84 5.26
CA ASN A 102 4.89 -5.77 6.72
C ASN A 102 6.23 -6.01 7.44
N GLY A 103 7.34 -6.09 6.70
CA GLY A 103 8.69 -6.32 7.21
C GLY A 103 9.07 -7.81 7.36
N THR A 104 8.11 -8.74 7.28
CA THR A 104 8.38 -10.20 7.30
C THR A 104 8.05 -10.84 5.95
N GLU A 105 7.04 -10.32 5.28
CA GLU A 105 6.55 -10.77 3.99
C GLU A 105 6.21 -9.57 3.11
N ALA A 106 6.08 -9.82 1.80
CA ALA A 106 5.75 -8.80 0.83
C ALA A 106 4.83 -9.35 -0.26
N ILE A 107 3.95 -8.47 -0.74
CA ILE A 107 3.27 -8.64 -2.03
C ILE A 107 3.85 -7.63 -3.02
N TYR A 108 3.90 -8.00 -4.29
CA TYR A 108 4.38 -7.12 -5.34
C TYR A 108 3.67 -7.34 -6.68
N ARG A 109 3.72 -6.33 -7.54
CA ARG A 109 3.22 -6.35 -8.91
C ARG A 109 4.38 -6.26 -9.87
N GLU A 110 4.42 -7.19 -10.82
CA GLU A 110 5.33 -7.10 -11.95
C GLU A 110 4.60 -6.43 -13.12
N GLU A 111 5.21 -5.40 -13.69
CA GLU A 111 4.64 -4.66 -14.81
C GLU A 111 5.75 -4.36 -15.82
N ALA A 112 5.35 -4.10 -17.07
CA ALA A 112 6.25 -3.71 -18.14
C ALA A 112 5.89 -2.29 -18.62
N PRO A 113 6.23 -1.25 -17.83
CA PRO A 113 5.89 0.12 -18.17
C PRO A 113 6.54 0.53 -19.50
N ALA A 114 5.77 1.22 -20.34
CA ALA A 114 6.29 1.79 -21.57
C ALA A 114 7.23 2.96 -21.22
N GLY A 115 8.45 2.94 -21.76
CA GLY A 115 9.37 4.08 -21.70
C GLY A 115 8.86 5.28 -22.50
N GLY A 116 9.50 6.43 -22.34
CA GLY A 116 9.21 7.65 -23.10
C GLY A 116 9.03 8.91 -22.25
N GLY A 117 9.16 8.81 -20.93
CA GLY A 117 9.27 9.94 -20.01
C GLY A 117 7.96 10.69 -19.74
N ALA A 118 6.82 10.19 -20.21
CA ALA A 118 5.49 10.67 -19.85
C ALA A 118 5.01 10.00 -18.55
N PHE A 119 4.21 10.70 -17.76
CA PHE A 119 3.55 10.10 -16.60
C PHE A 119 2.35 9.25 -17.04
N VAL A 120 2.19 8.11 -16.39
CA VAL A 120 1.05 7.22 -16.53
C VAL A 120 0.49 6.94 -15.15
N SER A 121 -0.84 7.04 -15.01
CA SER A 121 -1.51 6.69 -13.77
C SER A 121 -1.66 5.17 -13.64
N CYS A 122 -1.10 4.65 -12.57
CA CYS A 122 -1.20 3.24 -12.17
C CYS A 122 -2.23 3.11 -11.04
N ASN A 123 -3.09 2.08 -11.12
CA ASN A 123 -4.09 1.80 -10.09
C ASN A 123 -4.25 0.28 -9.93
N TYR A 124 -4.09 -0.19 -8.69
CA TYR A 124 -4.14 -1.60 -8.35
C TYR A 124 -5.20 -1.86 -7.28
N SER A 125 -6.03 -2.87 -7.56
CA SER A 125 -6.93 -3.44 -6.57
C SER A 125 -6.15 -4.28 -5.56
N LEU A 126 -6.47 -4.10 -4.30
CA LEU A 126 -5.98 -4.91 -3.17
C LEU A 126 -7.01 -5.96 -2.72
N THR A 127 -8.18 -6.01 -3.37
CA THR A 127 -9.24 -7.00 -3.08
C THR A 127 -9.30 -8.10 -4.14
N ASP A 128 -8.42 -8.07 -5.13
CA ASP A 128 -8.29 -9.08 -6.18
C ASP A 128 -6.82 -9.53 -6.24
N PRO A 129 -6.52 -10.82 -5.96
CA PRO A 129 -5.15 -11.31 -5.97
C PRO A 129 -4.57 -11.51 -7.37
N THR A 130 -5.37 -11.37 -8.43
CA THR A 130 -4.95 -11.63 -9.80
C THR A 130 -3.76 -10.76 -10.20
N GLY A 131 -2.63 -11.41 -10.52
CA GLY A 131 -1.38 -10.77 -10.95
C GLY A 131 -0.50 -10.24 -9.81
N TRP A 132 -0.93 -10.38 -8.55
CA TRP A 132 -0.06 -10.16 -7.40
C TRP A 132 0.85 -11.36 -7.18
N LYS A 133 2.10 -11.07 -6.84
CA LYS A 133 3.09 -12.03 -6.39
C LYS A 133 3.30 -11.89 -4.90
N TYR A 134 3.70 -12.97 -4.25
CA TYR A 134 4.01 -13.03 -2.83
C TYR A 134 5.41 -13.59 -2.62
N GLY A 135 6.11 -13.01 -1.64
CA GLY A 135 7.36 -13.53 -1.12
C GLY A 135 7.40 -13.47 0.40
N ASN A 136 8.09 -14.45 1.01
CA ASN A 136 8.40 -14.48 2.46
C ASN A 136 9.83 -14.98 2.75
N GLY A 137 10.75 -14.86 1.80
CA GLY A 137 12.13 -15.36 1.91
C GLY A 137 12.29 -16.87 1.71
N SER A 138 11.20 -17.64 1.59
CA SER A 138 11.25 -19.08 1.25
C SER A 138 10.95 -19.37 -0.23
N GLY A 139 10.52 -18.36 -0.98
CA GLY A 139 10.27 -18.44 -2.42
C GLY A 139 9.25 -17.40 -2.89
N PHE A 140 9.12 -17.31 -4.21
CA PHE A 140 8.13 -16.46 -4.88
C PHE A 140 7.02 -17.31 -5.50
N ARG A 141 5.79 -16.83 -5.41
CA ARG A 141 4.61 -17.46 -6.00
C ARG A 141 3.51 -16.44 -6.27
N ASP A 142 2.45 -16.85 -6.95
CA ASP A 142 1.24 -16.04 -7.02
C ASP A 142 0.65 -15.86 -5.61
N ALA A 143 0.23 -14.63 -5.32
CA ALA A 143 -0.39 -14.29 -4.06
C ALA A 143 -1.82 -14.86 -4.01
N THR A 144 -2.22 -15.32 -2.83
CA THR A 144 -3.61 -15.60 -2.50
C THR A 144 -4.21 -14.38 -1.81
N GLN A 145 -5.54 -14.32 -1.68
CA GLN A 145 -6.18 -13.24 -0.92
C GLN A 145 -5.69 -13.22 0.54
N ALA A 146 -5.47 -14.39 1.15
CA ALA A 146 -4.99 -14.47 2.51
C ALA A 146 -3.57 -13.86 2.68
N ASP A 147 -2.73 -13.96 1.66
CA ASP A 147 -1.39 -13.34 1.67
C ASP A 147 -1.48 -11.81 1.61
N ILE A 148 -2.37 -11.29 0.73
CA ILE A 148 -2.62 -9.85 0.63
C ILE A 148 -3.16 -9.33 1.96
N ASP A 149 -4.18 -9.99 2.52
CA ASP A 149 -4.77 -9.61 3.80
C ASP A 149 -3.72 -9.61 4.93
N SER A 150 -2.81 -10.59 4.94
CA SER A 150 -1.73 -10.71 5.93
C SER A 150 -0.72 -9.56 5.83
N VAL A 151 -0.28 -9.23 4.61
CA VAL A 151 0.61 -8.09 4.39
C VAL A 151 -0.07 -6.77 4.75
N LEU A 152 -1.33 -6.58 4.37
CA LEU A 152 -2.08 -5.34 4.64
C LEU A 152 -2.41 -5.16 6.13
N ALA A 153 -2.69 -6.23 6.86
CA ALA A 153 -2.94 -6.19 8.30
C ALA A 153 -1.77 -5.59 9.09
N GLY A 154 -0.54 -5.77 8.59
CA GLY A 154 0.67 -5.24 9.20
C GLY A 154 1.45 -4.27 8.30
N LEU A 155 0.81 -3.65 7.31
CA LEU A 155 1.52 -2.89 6.28
C LEU A 155 2.40 -1.80 6.91
N THR A 156 3.70 -1.88 6.65
CA THR A 156 4.68 -0.93 7.18
C THR A 156 5.22 0.00 6.11
N ARG A 157 5.31 -0.44 4.85
CA ARG A 157 5.91 0.34 3.77
C ARG A 157 5.37 -0.04 2.41
N ILE A 158 5.45 0.93 1.50
CA ILE A 158 5.18 0.79 0.08
C ILE A 158 6.42 1.22 -0.68
N GLY A 159 6.81 0.43 -1.67
CA GLY A 159 7.88 0.76 -2.60
C GLY A 159 7.34 0.84 -4.03
N VAL A 160 7.75 1.86 -4.79
CA VAL A 160 7.53 1.95 -6.24
C VAL A 160 8.88 1.96 -6.94
N SER A 161 9.04 1.16 -7.97
CA SER A 161 10.36 0.85 -8.52
C SER A 161 11.06 2.05 -9.14
N SER A 162 12.37 2.08 -9.00
CA SER A 162 13.29 2.91 -9.77
C SER A 162 14.19 2.10 -10.71
N ASP A 163 14.01 0.79 -10.77
CA ASP A 163 14.66 -0.14 -11.69
C ASP A 163 13.59 -0.92 -12.47
N ILE A 164 13.44 -0.63 -13.76
CA ILE A 164 12.31 -1.11 -14.56
C ILE A 164 12.66 -1.39 -16.02
N ALA A 165 13.94 -1.32 -16.39
CA ALA A 165 14.48 -1.71 -17.67
C ALA A 165 15.95 -2.11 -17.54
N ASN A 166 16.45 -2.81 -18.55
CA ASN A 166 17.86 -3.18 -18.57
C ASN A 166 18.70 -1.98 -19.02
N GLY A 167 19.50 -1.42 -18.11
CA GLY A 167 20.40 -0.30 -18.40
C GLY A 167 20.20 0.85 -17.42
N ALA A 168 20.77 2.03 -17.73
CA ALA A 168 20.59 3.19 -16.86
C ALA A 168 19.13 3.68 -16.94
N ASP A 169 18.39 3.47 -15.86
CA ASP A 169 17.02 3.94 -15.73
C ASP A 169 16.92 5.26 -14.97
N TYR A 170 15.87 5.98 -15.36
CA TYR A 170 15.44 7.18 -14.68
C TYR A 170 13.94 7.13 -14.56
N THR A 171 13.44 7.04 -13.33
CA THR A 171 12.01 7.00 -13.02
C THR A 171 11.57 8.25 -12.28
N ARG A 172 10.28 8.54 -12.35
CA ARG A 172 9.63 9.60 -11.59
C ARG A 172 8.38 9.04 -10.93
N LEU A 173 8.13 9.47 -9.70
CA LEU A 173 6.95 9.10 -8.93
C LEU A 173 6.21 10.33 -8.44
N ASP A 174 4.89 10.30 -8.58
CA ASP A 174 3.99 11.35 -8.10
C ASP A 174 2.63 10.78 -7.63
N ASN A 175 1.85 11.57 -6.89
CA ASN A 175 0.44 11.34 -6.52
C ASN A 175 0.14 9.96 -5.91
N VAL A 176 1.00 9.49 -5.00
CA VAL A 176 0.82 8.17 -4.36
C VAL A 176 -0.33 8.22 -3.38
N THR A 177 -1.34 7.37 -3.59
CA THR A 177 -2.53 7.27 -2.75
C THR A 177 -2.79 5.83 -2.32
N VAL A 178 -3.18 5.62 -1.06
CA VAL A 178 -3.65 4.32 -0.54
C VAL A 178 -5.00 4.51 0.11
N VAL A 179 -5.99 3.76 -0.35
CA VAL A 179 -7.38 3.90 0.10
C VAL A 179 -7.71 2.79 1.11
N PRO A 180 -7.93 3.12 2.39
CA PRO A 180 -8.36 2.15 3.40
C PRO A 180 -9.81 1.68 3.17
N GLU A 181 -10.21 0.59 3.84
CA GLU A 181 -11.62 0.17 3.84
C GLU A 181 -12.51 1.28 4.42
N PRO A 182 -13.69 1.55 3.82
CA PRO A 182 -14.68 2.40 4.45
C PRO A 182 -15.07 1.85 5.84
N ALA A 183 -14.90 2.66 6.89
CA ALA A 183 -15.23 2.28 8.28
C ALA A 183 -16.68 1.81 8.49
N SER A 184 -17.57 2.13 7.55
CA SER A 184 -18.96 1.66 7.53
C SER A 184 -19.09 0.13 7.55
N MET A 185 -18.12 -0.62 7.02
CA MET A 185 -18.15 -2.08 7.01
C MET A 185 -17.93 -2.69 8.40
N ILE A 186 -16.99 -2.12 9.18
CA ILE A 186 -16.75 -2.51 10.59
C ILE A 186 -17.98 -2.20 11.45
N ALA A 187 -18.63 -1.06 11.22
CA ALA A 187 -19.86 -0.68 11.89
C ALA A 187 -20.99 -1.69 11.67
N LEU A 188 -21.13 -2.18 10.44
CA LEU A 188 -22.16 -3.13 10.06
C LEU A 188 -21.95 -4.48 10.77
N GLY A 189 -20.72 -4.97 10.81
CA GLY A 189 -20.35 -6.19 11.53
C GLY A 189 -20.60 -6.09 13.03
N ALA A 190 -20.16 -5.01 13.68
CA ALA A 190 -20.39 -4.78 15.11
C ALA A 190 -21.89 -4.63 15.44
N GLY A 191 -22.65 -3.95 14.57
CA GLY A 191 -24.10 -3.80 14.69
C GLY A 191 -24.83 -5.15 14.65
N LEU A 192 -24.45 -6.04 13.72
CA LEU A 192 -25.03 -7.39 13.62
C LEU A 192 -24.74 -8.24 14.86
N VAL A 193 -23.51 -8.24 15.37
CA VAL A 193 -23.15 -8.97 16.60
C VAL A 193 -23.94 -8.46 17.81
N ALA A 194 -24.10 -7.14 17.95
CA ALA A 194 -24.90 -6.55 19.02
C ALA A 194 -26.39 -6.94 18.92
N MET A 195 -26.96 -6.97 17.71
CA MET A 195 -28.34 -7.43 17.49
C MET A 195 -28.52 -8.91 17.81
N LEU A 196 -27.57 -9.77 17.43
CA LEU A 196 -27.60 -11.20 17.71
C LEU A 196 -27.49 -11.49 19.22
N ARG A 197 -26.61 -10.79 19.94
CA ARG A 197 -26.51 -10.89 21.41
C ARG A 197 -27.79 -10.46 22.12
N ARG A 198 -28.44 -9.37 21.66
CA ARG A 198 -29.73 -8.93 22.19
C ARG A 198 -30.84 -9.97 21.98
N ARG A 199 -30.87 -10.64 20.82
CA ARG A 199 -31.85 -11.70 20.54
C ARG A 199 -31.63 -12.96 21.38
N ALA A 200 -30.40 -13.34 21.68
CA ALA A 200 -30.10 -14.50 22.51
C ALA A 200 -30.53 -14.30 23.98
N VAL A 201 -30.29 -13.11 24.54
CA VAL A 201 -30.72 -12.77 25.91
C VAL A 201 -32.24 -12.72 26.04
N ALA A 202 -32.95 -12.27 25.00
CA ALA A 202 -34.42 -12.20 25.00
C ALA A 202 -35.12 -13.56 24.92
N LYS A 203 -34.43 -14.62 24.43
CA LYS A 203 -34.97 -15.99 24.37
C LYS A 203 -34.74 -16.83 25.63
N SER A 204 -33.96 -16.32 26.59
CA SER A 204 -33.62 -17.02 27.85
C SER A 204 -34.49 -16.59 29.04
N LYS A 205 -35.60 -15.90 28.79
CA LYS A 205 -36.64 -15.53 29.76
C LYS A 205 -37.97 -16.07 29.29
#